data_AF-F7SC52-F1
#
_entry.id   AF-F7SC52-F1
#
_cell.length_a   1.000
_cell.length_b   1.000
_cell.length_c   1.000
_cell.angle_alpha   90.00
_cell.angle_beta   90.00
_cell.angle_gamma   90.00
#
_symmetry.space_group_name_H-M   'P 1'
#
loop_
_entity.id
_entity.type
_entity.pdbx_description
1 polymer ?
#
loop_
_entity_poly.entity_id
_entity_poly.type
_entity_poly.pdbx_seq_one_letter_code
_entity_poly.pdbx_strand_id
1 'polypeptide(L)'
;MTEAPSSEKKPNGAHKPTTPVFRPGSSTAGLKPAEIKPLLTSEQSSIEPVAQGLDLADRPKIILTAGRGKTGKTTFLRWIVEMAQRDGKAPLLADIDPTNATFSTYFGGVARPDTFNQAAVRDWLQDFMEFAIAEKQTAI
;
A
#
# COMPACT_ATOMS: atom_id res chain seq x y z
N MET A 1 57.48 -21.41 4.45
CA MET A 1 57.11 -19.98 4.48
C MET A 1 57.26 -19.50 3.05
N THR A 2 56.22 -19.20 2.28
CA THR A 2 55.01 -18.44 2.65
C THR A 2 53.87 -18.79 1.67
N GLU A 3 52.74 -19.27 2.20
CA GLU A 3 51.48 -19.41 1.46
C GLU A 3 50.90 -18.02 1.17
N ALA A 4 50.42 -17.80 -0.06
CA ALA A 4 49.64 -16.62 -0.43
C ALA A 4 48.17 -16.82 0.00
N PRO A 5 47.52 -15.84 0.66
CA PRO A 5 46.15 -16.03 1.09
C PRO A 5 45.17 -15.92 -0.08
N SER A 6 44.29 -16.91 -0.13
CA SER A 6 43.09 -17.02 -0.95
C SER A 6 42.18 -15.80 -0.77
N SER A 7 41.83 -15.14 -1.88
CA SER A 7 40.88 -14.04 -1.89
C SER A 7 39.46 -14.57 -1.72
N GLU A 8 38.94 -14.49 -0.49
CA GLU A 8 37.52 -14.69 -0.19
C GLU A 8 36.67 -13.68 -0.94
N LYS A 9 35.83 -14.19 -1.84
CA LYS A 9 34.82 -13.44 -2.56
C LYS A 9 33.71 -13.06 -1.56
N LYS A 10 33.71 -11.83 -1.07
CA LYS A 10 32.60 -11.27 -0.28
C LYS A 10 31.27 -11.50 -1.03
N PRO A 11 30.22 -12.02 -0.37
CA PRO A 11 28.92 -12.14 -1.02
C PRO A 11 28.41 -10.73 -1.33
N ASN A 12 28.10 -10.54 -2.62
CA ASN A 12 27.56 -9.31 -3.18
C ASN A 12 26.30 -8.93 -2.41
N GLY A 13 26.24 -7.67 -1.94
CA GLY A 13 25.22 -7.18 -1.03
C GLY A 13 23.82 -7.47 -1.54
N ALA A 14 22.97 -7.96 -0.64
CA ALA A 14 21.53 -8.03 -0.87
C ALA A 14 21.04 -6.65 -1.33
N HIS A 15 20.54 -6.57 -2.57
CA HIS A 15 19.78 -5.41 -3.00
C HIS A 15 18.55 -5.34 -2.10
N LYS A 16 18.60 -4.48 -1.08
CA LYS A 16 17.42 -4.13 -0.31
C LYS A 16 16.44 -3.52 -1.31
N PRO A 17 15.22 -4.07 -1.47
CA PRO A 17 14.23 -3.46 -2.34
C PRO A 17 14.02 -2.03 -1.84
N THR A 18 14.41 -1.06 -2.66
CA THR A 18 14.23 0.35 -2.32
C THR A 18 12.75 0.63 -2.55
N THR A 19 11.99 0.89 -1.48
CA THR A 19 10.59 1.26 -1.61
C THR A 19 10.50 2.54 -2.46
N PRO A 20 9.77 2.52 -3.58
CA PRO A 20 9.51 3.69 -4.38
C PRO A 20 8.78 4.73 -3.51
N VAL A 21 9.27 5.96 -3.54
CA VAL A 21 8.75 7.04 -2.72
C VAL A 21 7.67 7.76 -3.52
N PHE A 22 6.43 7.67 -3.06
CA PHE A 22 5.34 8.47 -3.64
C PHE A 22 5.60 9.95 -3.43
N ARG A 23 5.44 10.75 -4.50
CA ARG A 23 5.45 12.21 -4.45
C ARG A 23 4.12 12.73 -5.03
N PRO A 24 3.36 13.56 -4.31
CA PRO A 24 2.13 14.14 -4.83
C PRO A 24 2.38 14.90 -6.16
N GLY A 25 1.46 14.79 -7.13
CA GLY A 25 1.63 15.39 -8.45
C GLY A 25 2.64 14.69 -9.36
N SER A 26 3.20 13.54 -8.95
CA SER A 26 4.02 12.69 -9.82
C SER A 26 3.18 11.82 -10.78
N SER A 27 1.86 11.76 -10.59
CA SER A 27 1.01 11.03 -11.50
C SER A 27 0.85 11.80 -12.81
N THR A 28 1.20 11.12 -13.91
CA THR A 28 0.99 11.59 -15.29
C THR A 28 -0.26 10.97 -15.90
N ALA A 29 -0.92 10.06 -15.18
CA ALA A 29 -2.11 9.39 -15.66
C ALA A 29 -3.30 10.32 -15.43
N GLY A 30 -3.75 10.99 -16.49
CA GLY A 30 -5.06 11.64 -16.50
C GLY A 30 -6.18 10.61 -16.42
N LEU A 31 -6.32 9.88 -15.30
CA LEU A 31 -7.45 8.99 -15.12
C LEU A 31 -8.72 9.83 -15.13
N LYS A 32 -9.66 9.42 -15.98
CA LYS A 32 -11.00 9.98 -15.95
C LYS A 32 -11.58 9.73 -14.56
N PRO A 33 -12.29 10.70 -13.95
CA PRO A 33 -13.01 10.47 -12.71
C PRO A 33 -13.79 9.17 -12.82
N ALA A 34 -13.52 8.22 -11.92
CA ALA A 34 -14.26 6.97 -11.92
C ALA A 34 -15.73 7.28 -11.63
N GLU A 35 -16.64 6.78 -12.47
CA GLU A 35 -18.06 6.87 -12.19
C GLU A 35 -18.36 6.01 -10.96
N ILE A 36 -18.65 6.65 -9.83
CA ILE A 36 -18.98 5.96 -8.59
C ILE A 36 -20.41 5.43 -8.74
N LYS A 37 -20.53 4.14 -9.08
CA LYS A 37 -21.82 3.45 -9.03
C LYS A 37 -22.26 3.33 -7.57
N PRO A 38 -23.52 3.65 -7.23
CA PRO A 38 -24.05 3.41 -5.88
C PRO A 38 -23.83 1.95 -5.49
N LEU A 39 -23.42 1.71 -4.24
CA LEU A 39 -23.45 0.35 -3.70
C LEU A 39 -24.90 -0.15 -3.77
N LEU A 40 -25.11 -1.29 -4.43
CA LEU A 40 -26.39 -1.97 -4.43
C LEU A 40 -26.78 -2.29 -2.98
N THR A 41 -28.04 -2.03 -2.63
CA THR A 41 -28.58 -2.35 -1.31
C THR A 41 -28.59 -3.87 -1.14
N SER A 42 -28.42 -4.35 0.10
CA SER A 42 -28.39 -5.78 0.44
C SER A 42 -29.55 -6.61 -0.14
N GLU A 43 -30.67 -5.98 -0.46
CA GLU A 43 -31.87 -6.64 -1.01
C GLU A 43 -31.78 -6.95 -2.52
N GLN A 44 -30.72 -6.51 -3.20
CA GLN A 44 -30.47 -6.76 -4.63
C GLN A 44 -29.41 -7.85 -4.87
N SER A 45 -28.99 -8.56 -3.82
CA SER A 45 -28.15 -9.74 -3.95
C SER A 45 -28.97 -10.87 -4.57
N SER A 46 -28.87 -11.04 -5.89
CA SER A 46 -29.32 -12.26 -6.55
C SER A 46 -28.65 -13.48 -5.92
N ILE A 47 -29.38 -14.60 -5.88
CA ILE A 47 -28.88 -15.92 -5.44
C ILE A 47 -28.01 -16.51 -6.57
N GLU A 48 -27.04 -15.74 -7.03
CA GLU A 48 -26.01 -16.28 -7.92
C GLU A 48 -25.20 -17.31 -7.12
N PRO A 49 -24.90 -18.48 -7.69
CA PRO A 49 -24.01 -19.44 -7.03
C PRO A 49 -22.71 -18.71 -6.68
N VAL A 50 -22.21 -18.93 -5.46
CA VAL A 50 -20.97 -18.35 -4.97
C VAL A 50 -19.91 -18.57 -6.04
N ALA A 51 -19.48 -17.48 -6.68
CA ALA A 51 -18.46 -17.54 -7.71
C ALA A 51 -17.27 -18.33 -7.17
N GLN A 52 -16.75 -19.29 -7.95
CA GLN A 52 -15.50 -19.96 -7.62
C GLN A 52 -14.48 -18.88 -7.26
N GLY A 53 -13.94 -18.95 -6.04
CA GLY A 53 -13.09 -17.90 -5.48
C GLY A 53 -11.92 -17.60 -6.41
N LEU A 54 -11.66 -16.31 -6.64
CA LEU A 54 -10.50 -15.88 -7.42
C LEU A 54 -9.23 -16.02 -6.56
N ASP A 55 -8.25 -16.78 -7.05
CA ASP A 55 -6.93 -16.83 -6.41
C ASP A 55 -6.17 -15.52 -6.64
N LEU A 56 -5.80 -14.88 -5.53
CA LEU A 56 -5.09 -13.61 -5.48
C LEU A 56 -3.65 -13.76 -4.96
N ALA A 57 -3.17 -14.98 -4.64
CA ALA A 57 -1.90 -15.20 -3.95
C ALA A 57 -0.75 -14.39 -4.57
N ASP A 58 -0.55 -14.52 -5.89
CA ASP A 58 0.56 -13.89 -6.62
C ASP A 58 0.21 -12.55 -7.29
N ARG A 59 -0.92 -11.95 -6.91
CA ARG A 59 -1.34 -10.65 -7.46
C ARG A 59 -0.98 -9.51 -6.51
N PRO A 60 -0.56 -8.33 -7.01
CA PRO A 60 -0.43 -7.16 -6.17
C PRO A 60 -1.76 -6.76 -5.54
N LYS A 61 -1.73 -6.39 -4.25
CA LYS A 61 -2.93 -6.04 -3.48
C LYS A 61 -2.77 -4.67 -2.86
N ILE A 62 -3.81 -3.85 -3.03
CA ILE A 62 -4.00 -2.60 -2.29
C ILE A 62 -4.96 -2.88 -1.15
N ILE A 63 -4.55 -2.55 0.08
CA ILE A 63 -5.36 -2.75 1.28
C ILE A 63 -5.83 -1.39 1.78
N LEU A 64 -7.14 -1.20 1.81
CA LEU A 64 -7.80 -0.01 2.32
C LEU A 64 -8.60 -0.38 3.56
N THR A 65 -8.34 0.30 4.68
CA THR A 65 -9.16 0.15 5.89
C THR A 65 -10.06 1.37 6.06
N ALA A 66 -11.37 1.16 6.02
CA ALA A 66 -12.38 2.18 6.27
C ALA A 66 -13.35 1.71 7.36
N GLY A 67 -13.96 2.65 8.08
CA GLY A 67 -14.95 2.35 9.12
C GLY A 67 -14.81 3.25 10.33
N ARG A 68 -15.80 3.18 11.24
CA ARG A 68 -15.87 4.05 12.44
C ARG A 68 -14.63 3.92 13.34
N GLY A 69 -14.35 4.93 14.14
CA GLY A 69 -13.21 4.93 15.07
C GLY A 69 -13.20 3.75 16.05
N LYS A 70 -12.01 3.42 16.58
CA LYS A 70 -11.79 2.38 17.61
C LYS A 70 -12.11 0.92 17.20
N THR A 71 -12.14 0.61 15.91
CA THR A 71 -12.40 -0.74 15.38
C THR A 71 -11.13 -1.55 15.04
N GLY A 72 -9.94 -1.08 15.45
CA GLY A 72 -8.69 -1.82 15.21
C GLY A 72 -8.05 -1.66 13.83
N LYS A 73 -8.51 -0.72 12.98
CA LYS A 73 -7.93 -0.46 11.65
C LYS A 73 -6.41 -0.28 11.69
N THR A 74 -5.93 0.60 12.57
CA THR A 74 -4.50 0.86 12.73
C THR A 74 -3.76 -0.38 13.24
N THR A 75 -4.36 -1.16 14.13
CA THR A 75 -3.80 -2.44 14.60
C THR A 75 -3.63 -3.43 13.46
N PHE A 76 -4.65 -3.56 12.60
CA PHE A 76 -4.61 -4.44 11.43
C PHE A 76 -3.56 -3.98 10.41
N LEU A 77 -3.53 -2.70 10.06
CA LEU A 77 -2.52 -2.15 9.16
C LEU A 77 -1.10 -2.36 9.71
N ARG A 78 -0.88 -2.09 10.99
CA ARG A 78 0.40 -2.33 11.66
C ARG A 78 0.81 -3.80 11.54
N TRP A 79 -0.08 -4.72 11.89
CA TRP A 79 0.20 -6.16 11.81
C TRP A 79 0.59 -6.59 10.39
N ILE A 80 -0.17 -6.18 9.37
CA ILE A 80 0.16 -6.51 7.97
C ILE A 80 1.53 -5.97 7.55
N VAL A 81 1.84 -4.72 7.90
CA VAL A 81 3.14 -4.13 7.55
C VAL A 81 4.29 -4.87 8.25
N GLU A 82 4.12 -5.22 9.52
CA GLU A 82 5.11 -6.02 10.27
C GLU A 82 5.31 -7.41 9.63
N MET A 83 4.22 -8.07 9.18
CA MET A 83 4.33 -9.35 8.47
C MET A 83 5.04 -9.19 7.12
N ALA A 84 4.71 -8.16 6.35
CA ALA A 84 5.36 -7.86 5.08
C ALA A 84 6.87 -7.64 5.26
N GLN A 85 7.25 -6.82 6.24
CA GLN A 85 8.65 -6.53 6.57
C GLN A 85 9.40 -7.77 7.04
N ARG A 86 8.75 -8.63 7.84
CA ARG A 86 9.30 -9.92 8.28
C ARG A 86 9.62 -10.82 7.09
N ASP A 87 8.80 -10.79 6.05
CA ASP A 87 8.99 -11.55 4.81
C ASP A 87 9.92 -10.82 3.81
N GLY A 88 10.60 -9.75 4.23
CA GLY A 88 11.54 -8.99 3.40
C GLY A 88 10.88 -8.10 2.35
N LYS A 89 9.56 -7.92 2.42
CA LYS A 89 8.79 -7.00 1.56
C LYS A 89 8.82 -5.59 2.13
N ALA A 90 8.66 -4.61 1.25
CA ALA A 90 8.71 -3.20 1.63
C ALA A 90 7.53 -2.44 1.00
N PRO A 91 6.32 -2.55 1.59
CA PRO A 91 5.11 -1.98 1.02
C PRO A 91 5.12 -0.45 0.95
N LEU A 92 4.38 0.09 -0.01
CA LEU A 92 3.98 1.48 -0.04
C LEU A 92 2.94 1.75 1.05
N LEU A 93 3.17 2.76 1.89
CA LEU A 93 2.33 3.10 3.04
C LEU A 93 1.69 4.47 2.87
N ALA A 94 0.41 4.60 3.24
CA ALA A 94 -0.30 5.88 3.27
C ALA A 94 -1.16 6.04 4.53
N ASP A 95 -1.27 7.28 5.00
CA ASP A 95 -2.19 7.70 6.05
C ASP A 95 -2.98 8.92 5.55
N ILE A 96 -4.21 8.65 5.08
CA ILE A 96 -5.02 9.58 4.27
C ILE A 96 -5.73 10.63 5.15
N ASP A 97 -6.04 10.29 6.40
CA ASP A 97 -6.79 11.18 7.29
C ASP A 97 -5.87 12.32 7.77
N PRO A 98 -6.08 13.58 7.33
CA PRO A 98 -5.21 14.69 7.72
C PRO A 98 -5.34 15.02 9.22
N THR A 99 -6.42 14.57 9.88
CA THR A 99 -6.68 14.84 11.30
C THR A 99 -6.16 13.77 12.24
N ASN A 100 -5.79 12.59 11.71
CA ASN A 100 -5.33 11.47 12.50
C ASN A 100 -4.02 10.93 11.94
N ALA A 101 -2.94 11.03 12.72
CA ALA A 101 -1.63 10.56 12.30
C ALA A 101 -1.17 9.26 12.97
N THR A 102 -2.10 8.52 13.59
CA THR A 102 -1.76 7.35 14.42
C THR A 102 -1.01 6.28 13.64
N PHE A 103 -1.29 6.06 12.35
CA PHE A 103 -0.56 5.04 11.60
C PHE A 103 0.88 5.47 11.27
N SER A 104 1.07 6.76 10.95
CA SER A 104 2.39 7.34 10.66
C SER A 104 3.36 7.38 11.85
N THR A 105 2.89 7.17 13.09
CA THR A 105 3.78 7.09 14.25
C THR A 105 4.53 5.75 14.37
N TYR A 106 4.02 4.69 13.72
CA TYR A 106 4.63 3.36 13.80
C TYR A 106 5.73 3.14 12.74
N PHE A 107 5.68 3.85 11.62
CA PHE A 107 6.56 3.60 10.48
C PHE A 107 7.04 4.91 9.86
N GLY A 108 8.32 4.95 9.45
CA GLY A 108 8.84 6.01 8.59
C GLY A 108 8.40 5.83 7.14
N GLY A 109 8.45 6.90 6.34
CA GLY A 109 8.15 6.84 4.90
C GLY A 109 6.66 6.69 4.56
N VAL A 110 5.76 6.89 5.52
CA VAL A 110 4.32 6.88 5.28
C VAL A 110 3.91 8.14 4.54
N ALA A 111 3.30 7.98 3.36
CA ALA A 111 2.80 9.07 2.55
C ALA A 111 1.56 9.70 3.20
N ARG A 112 1.48 11.03 3.19
CA ARG A 112 0.33 11.79 3.71
C ARG A 112 -0.02 12.96 2.80
N PRO A 113 -1.29 13.38 2.73
CA PRO A 113 -1.63 14.69 2.22
C PRO A 113 -1.12 15.77 3.20
N ASP A 114 -0.68 16.90 2.65
CA ASP A 114 -0.23 18.09 3.40
C ASP A 114 -1.36 19.12 3.60
N THR A 115 -2.60 18.71 3.37
CA THR A 115 -3.77 19.59 3.34
C THR A 115 -4.96 18.95 4.05
N PHE A 116 -5.83 19.81 4.60
CA PHE A 116 -7.10 19.42 5.22
C PHE A 116 -8.30 19.58 4.26
N ASN A 117 -8.07 20.16 3.08
CA ASN A 117 -9.12 20.33 2.07
C ASN A 117 -9.52 18.97 1.49
N GLN A 118 -10.78 18.59 1.67
CA GLN A 118 -11.30 17.27 1.30
C GLN A 118 -11.20 16.98 -0.20
N ALA A 119 -11.37 17.98 -1.07
CA ALA A 119 -11.20 17.80 -2.51
C ALA A 119 -9.73 17.53 -2.87
N ALA A 120 -8.81 18.26 -2.24
CA ALA A 120 -7.37 18.04 -2.45
C ALA A 120 -6.90 16.69 -1.85
N VAL A 121 -7.46 16.24 -0.73
CA VAL A 121 -7.19 14.90 -0.16
C VAL A 121 -7.70 13.80 -1.10
N ARG A 122 -8.88 13.99 -1.72
CA ARG A 122 -9.40 13.06 -2.73
C ARG A 122 -8.45 12.98 -3.93
N ASP A 123 -8.02 14.13 -4.45
CA ASP A 123 -7.13 14.18 -5.61
C ASP A 123 -5.76 13.55 -5.27
N TRP A 124 -5.24 13.79 -4.07
CA TRP A 124 -4.05 13.13 -3.54
C TRP A 124 -4.20 11.61 -3.46
N LEU A 125 -5.35 11.13 -2.99
CA LEU A 125 -5.62 9.68 -2.91
C LEU A 125 -5.68 9.06 -4.30
N GLN A 126 -6.24 9.77 -5.28
CA GLN A 126 -6.24 9.33 -6.67
C GLN A 126 -4.80 9.19 -7.21
N ASP A 127 -3.97 10.23 -7.07
CA ASP A 127 -2.55 10.18 -7.45
C ASP A 127 -1.81 9.01 -6.78
N PHE A 128 -2.06 8.80 -5.48
CA PHE A 128 -1.45 7.72 -4.71
C PHE A 128 -1.84 6.33 -5.25
N MET A 129 -3.12 6.12 -5.57
CA MET A 129 -3.60 4.86 -6.14
C MET A 129 -3.01 4.62 -7.53
N GLU A 130 -2.93 5.65 -8.37
CA GLU A 130 -2.32 5.58 -9.70
C GLU A 130 -0.85 5.15 -9.63
N PHE A 131 -0.09 5.78 -8.73
CA PHE A 131 1.29 5.42 -8.45
C PHE A 131 1.42 3.98 -7.94
N ALA A 132 0.58 3.58 -6.97
CA ALA A 132 0.60 2.22 -6.41
C ALA A 132 0.33 1.15 -7.48
N ILE A 133 -0.60 1.42 -8.40
CA ILE A 133 -0.93 0.54 -9.53
C ILE A 133 0.24 0.44 -10.50
N ALA A 134 0.87 1.58 -10.85
CA ALA A 134 1.99 1.62 -11.77
C ALA A 134 3.21 0.84 -11.23
N GLU A 135 3.53 1.02 -9.95
CA GLU A 135 4.67 0.39 -9.29
C GLU A 135 4.41 -1.08 -8.90
N LYS A 136 3.15 -1.54 -8.97
CA LYS A 136 2.73 -2.92 -8.60
C LYS A 136 3.23 -3.36 -7.22
N GLN A 137 3.35 -2.41 -6.29
CA GLN A 137 3.79 -2.68 -4.93
C GLN A 137 2.67 -3.36 -4.13
N THR A 138 2.98 -4.49 -3.50
CA THR A 138 2.02 -5.21 -2.65
C THR A 138 2.49 -5.25 -1.21
N ALA A 139 1.54 -5.16 -0.28
CA ALA A 139 1.79 -5.44 1.14
C ALA A 139 1.83 -6.94 1.47
N ILE A 140 1.24 -7.78 0.63
CA ILE A 140 1.08 -9.23 0.86
C ILE A 140 1.21 -10.01 -0.44
#